data_AF-A0A091RPX7-F1
#
_entry.id   AF-A0A091RPX7-F1
#
_cell.length_a   1.000
_cell.length_b   1.000
_cell.length_c   1.000
_cell.angle_alpha   90.00
_cell.angle_beta   90.00
_cell.angle_gamma   90.00
#
_symmetry.space_group_name_H-M   'P 1'
#
loop_
_entity.id
_entity.type
_entity.pdbx_description
1 polymer ?
#
loop_
_entity_poly.entity_id
_entity_poly.type
_entity_poly.pdbx_seq_one_letter_code
_entity_poly.pdbx_strand_id
1 'polypeptide(L)'
;SRCPDNTAFKQQKLPAWKPQLNIVTVLSSFFLTGAFCLSVGICLILSANSVREIQIDYSEKCSDCTKMRENSSNWNKECHCSVNFTLNEDILVSGCKE
;
A
#
# COMPACT_ATOMS: atom_id res chain seq x y z
N SER A 1 49.08 -17.26 -42.80
CA SER A 1 48.51 -16.60 -41.62
C SER A 1 47.27 -15.82 -42.03
N ARG A 2 46.08 -16.12 -41.48
CA ARG A 2 44.85 -15.35 -41.77
C ARG A 2 44.76 -14.16 -40.82
N CYS A 3 44.49 -12.97 -41.36
CA CYS A 3 44.27 -11.78 -40.57
C CYS A 3 42.95 -11.89 -39.78
N PRO A 4 42.92 -11.46 -38.52
CA PRO A 4 41.69 -11.44 -37.73
C PRO A 4 40.71 -10.38 -38.25
N ASP A 5 39.43 -10.65 -38.06
CA ASP A 5 38.31 -9.80 -38.47
C ASP A 5 38.29 -8.50 -37.64
N ASN A 6 38.06 -7.35 -38.30
CA ASN A 6 38.17 -6.01 -37.71
C ASN A 6 36.85 -5.40 -37.26
N THR A 7 35.79 -6.20 -37.15
CA THR A 7 34.46 -5.74 -36.71
C THR A 7 34.46 -5.31 -35.22
N ALA A 8 33.81 -4.18 -34.89
CA ALA A 8 33.77 -3.58 -33.54
C ALA A 8 33.28 -4.53 -32.44
N PHE A 9 32.34 -5.44 -32.74
CA PHE A 9 31.86 -6.49 -31.84
C PHE A 9 32.95 -7.51 -31.49
N LYS A 10 33.68 -8.01 -32.50
CA LYS A 10 34.75 -8.99 -32.32
C LYS A 10 35.97 -8.40 -31.61
N GLN A 11 36.18 -7.09 -31.75
CA GLN A 11 37.20 -6.34 -31.04
C GLN A 11 36.75 -5.80 -29.66
N GLN A 12 35.51 -6.06 -29.24
CA GLN A 12 34.93 -5.56 -27.98
C GLN A 12 35.00 -4.03 -27.83
N LYS A 13 34.96 -3.29 -28.94
CA LYS A 13 34.95 -1.81 -28.98
C LYS A 13 33.54 -1.24 -29.11
N LEU A 14 32.53 -2.00 -28.70
CA LEU A 14 31.17 -1.48 -28.64
C LEU A 14 31.12 -0.34 -27.62
N PRO A 15 30.42 0.77 -27.95
CA PRO A 15 30.23 1.84 -26.98
C PRO A 15 29.41 1.29 -25.82
N ALA A 16 29.99 1.31 -24.62
CA ALA A 16 29.30 0.95 -23.39
C ALA A 16 29.19 2.20 -22.52
N TRP A 17 28.02 2.40 -21.92
CA TRP A 17 27.92 3.38 -20.86
C TRP A 17 28.55 2.80 -19.58
N LYS A 18 29.63 3.42 -19.12
CA LYS A 18 30.32 3.03 -17.89
C LYS A 18 29.99 4.04 -16.79
N PRO A 19 28.96 3.81 -15.96
CA PRO A 19 28.68 4.71 -14.85
C PRO A 19 29.87 4.70 -13.89
N GLN A 20 30.38 5.88 -13.57
CA GLN A 20 31.42 6.05 -12.56
C GLN A 20 30.75 6.48 -11.26
N LEU A 21 30.73 5.59 -10.27
CA LEU A 21 30.10 5.83 -8.97
C LEU A 21 31.05 6.69 -8.14
N ASN A 22 30.89 8.01 -8.24
CA ASN A 22 31.63 8.98 -7.42
C ASN A 22 30.79 9.40 -6.20
N ILE A 23 31.45 9.77 -5.10
CA ILE A 23 30.82 10.17 -3.84
C ILE A 23 29.81 11.30 -4.07
N VAL A 24 30.16 12.29 -4.90
CA VAL A 24 29.28 13.42 -5.22
C VAL A 24 28.01 12.97 -5.94
N THR A 25 28.15 12.07 -6.92
CA THR A 25 27.02 11.54 -7.70
C THR A 25 26.10 10.69 -6.83
N VAL A 26 26.68 9.81 -6.01
CA VAL A 26 25.92 8.95 -5.10
C VAL A 26 25.19 9.79 -4.05
N LEU A 27 25.90 10.72 -3.39
CA LEU A 27 25.31 11.58 -2.37
C LEU A 27 24.18 12.46 -2.93
N SER A 28 24.36 13.03 -4.13
CA SER A 28 23.32 13.80 -4.81
C SER A 28 22.08 12.96 -5.10
N SER A 29 22.25 11.72 -5.58
CA SER A 29 21.12 10.82 -5.84
C SER A 29 20.34 10.45 -4.58
N PHE A 30 21.02 10.30 -3.44
CA PHE A 30 20.39 10.03 -2.15
C PHE A 30 19.59 11.23 -1.66
N PHE A 31 20.12 12.45 -1.79
CA PHE A 31 19.37 13.65 -1.40
C PHE A 31 18.13 13.87 -2.26
N LEU A 32 18.23 13.66 -3.58
CA LEU A 32 17.08 13.78 -4.48
C LEU A 32 16.00 12.74 -4.18
N THR A 33 16.41 11.47 -4.04
CA THR A 33 15.48 10.38 -3.71
C THR A 33 14.88 10.58 -2.32
N GLY A 34 15.67 11.02 -1.35
CA GLY A 34 15.22 11.33 0.00
C GLY A 34 14.17 12.44 0.02
N ALA A 35 14.43 13.55 -0.67
CA ALA A 35 13.46 14.65 -0.77
C ALA A 35 12.15 14.21 -1.44
N PHE A 36 12.24 13.37 -2.48
CA PHE A 36 11.06 12.78 -3.12
C PHE A 36 10.29 11.84 -2.21
N CYS A 37 10.97 10.93 -1.50
CA CYS A 37 10.31 10.02 -0.56
C CYS A 37 9.69 10.78 0.61
N LEU A 38 10.31 11.86 1.09
CA LEU A 38 9.76 12.69 2.15
C LEU A 38 8.49 13.41 1.70
N SER A 39 8.48 14.01 0.50
CA SER A 39 7.29 14.69 -0.01
C SER A 39 6.13 13.71 -0.20
N VAL A 40 6.40 12.57 -0.85
CA VAL A 40 5.40 11.51 -1.04
C VAL A 40 4.91 10.96 0.30
N GLY A 41 5.82 10.72 1.25
CA GLY A 41 5.47 10.23 2.59
C GLY A 41 4.51 11.17 3.33
N ILE A 42 4.77 12.48 3.30
CA ILE A 42 3.87 13.49 3.90
C ILE A 42 2.50 13.47 3.20
N CYS A 43 2.47 13.45 1.87
CA CYS A 43 1.23 13.38 1.11
C CYS A 43 0.41 12.13 1.46
N LEU A 44 1.06 10.97 1.60
CA LEU A 44 0.42 9.72 1.98
C LEU A 44 -0.14 9.77 3.40
N ILE A 45 0.62 10.32 4.36
CA ILE A 45 0.16 10.47 5.75
C ILE A 45 -1.08 11.37 5.82
N LEU A 46 -1.08 12.50 5.11
CA LEU A 46 -2.26 13.39 5.06
C LEU A 46 -3.46 12.68 4.44
N SER A 47 -3.24 11.94 3.36
CA SER A 47 -4.30 11.19 2.67
C SER A 47 -4.88 10.09 3.57
N ALA A 48 -4.02 9.34 4.26
CA ALA A 48 -4.43 8.29 5.18
C ALA A 48 -5.24 8.85 6.37
N ASN A 49 -4.81 9.98 6.95
CA ASN A 49 -5.53 10.63 8.04
C ASN A 49 -6.83 11.32 7.61
N SER A 50 -6.99 11.61 6.31
CA SER A 50 -8.25 12.15 5.78
C SER A 50 -9.37 11.12 5.76
N VAL A 51 -9.03 9.82 5.75
CA VAL A 51 -10.03 8.75 5.79
C VAL A 51 -10.58 8.63 7.20
N ARG A 52 -11.91 8.69 7.33
CA ARG A 52 -12.60 8.47 8.61
C ARG A 52 -13.00 7.01 8.72
N GLU A 53 -12.55 6.34 9.78
CA GLU A 53 -12.88 4.95 10.07
C GLU A 53 -13.63 4.86 11.40
N ILE A 54 -14.70 4.07 11.42
CA ILE A 54 -15.44 3.71 12.64
C ILE A 54 -15.40 2.19 12.78
N GLN A 55 -14.81 1.70 13.87
CA GLN A 55 -14.77 0.28 14.19
C GLN A 55 -15.78 -0.01 15.30
N ILE A 56 -16.71 -0.93 15.03
CA ILE A 56 -17.75 -1.34 15.96
C ILE A 56 -17.57 -2.82 16.28
N ASP A 57 -17.10 -3.12 17.49
CA ASP A 57 -17.05 -4.50 17.98
C ASP A 57 -18.39 -4.89 18.61
N TYR A 58 -19.10 -5.81 17.97
CA TYR A 58 -20.40 -6.33 18.42
C TYR A 58 -20.28 -7.71 19.09
N SER A 59 -19.06 -8.23 19.28
CA SER A 59 -18.84 -9.59 19.79
C SER A 59 -19.42 -9.79 21.19
N GLU A 60 -19.14 -8.87 22.10
CA GLU A 60 -19.66 -8.90 23.49
C GLU A 60 -21.16 -8.61 23.55
N LYS A 61 -21.61 -7.64 22.76
CA LYS A 61 -23.02 -7.21 22.72
C LYS A 61 -23.94 -8.29 22.16
N CYS A 62 -23.41 -9.13 21.26
CA CYS A 62 -24.10 -10.28 20.69
C CYS A 62 -23.61 -11.62 21.26
N SER A 63 -23.00 -11.61 22.45
CA SER A 63 -22.41 -12.81 23.07
C SER A 63 -23.43 -13.93 23.31
N ASP A 64 -24.71 -13.60 23.52
CA ASP A 64 -25.78 -14.59 23.65
C ASP A 64 -25.99 -15.38 22.36
N CYS A 65 -25.93 -14.73 21.18
CA CYS A 65 -25.97 -15.43 19.90
C CYS A 65 -24.75 -16.32 19.69
N THR A 66 -23.57 -15.87 20.14
CA THR A 66 -22.34 -16.67 20.10
C THR A 66 -22.47 -17.93 20.96
N LYS A 67 -22.91 -17.77 22.22
CA LYS A 67 -23.16 -18.89 23.15
C LYS A 67 -24.24 -19.85 22.63
N MET A 68 -25.31 -19.32 22.02
CA MET A 68 -26.33 -20.17 21.39
C MET A 68 -25.73 -21.06 20.29
N ARG A 69 -24.74 -20.54 19.55
CA ARG A 69 -24.09 -21.23 18.42
C ARG A 69 -23.07 -22.29 18.87
N GLU A 70 -22.57 -22.25 20.10
CA GLU A 70 -21.69 -23.30 20.64
C GLU A 70 -22.37 -24.68 20.66
N ASN A 71 -23.70 -24.70 20.82
CA ASN A 71 -24.48 -25.92 20.73
C ASN A 71 -25.00 -26.13 19.30
N SER A 72 -24.45 -27.13 18.61
CA SER A 72 -24.81 -27.49 17.23
C SER A 72 -26.29 -27.82 17.03
N SER A 73 -27.02 -28.18 18.09
CA SER A 73 -28.46 -28.46 18.02
C SER A 73 -29.30 -27.21 17.76
N ASN A 74 -28.78 -26.02 18.07
CA ASN A 74 -29.45 -24.74 17.84
C ASN A 74 -29.22 -24.15 16.44
N TRP A 75 -28.67 -24.93 15.49
CA TRP A 75 -28.34 -24.44 14.15
C TRP A 75 -29.51 -23.79 13.40
N ASN A 76 -30.73 -24.27 13.64
CA ASN A 76 -31.97 -23.79 13.04
C ASN A 76 -32.64 -22.64 13.79
N LYS A 77 -32.08 -22.19 14.92
CA LYS A 77 -32.67 -21.09 15.70
C LYS A 77 -32.14 -19.76 15.19
N GLU A 78 -33.05 -18.87 14.88
CA GLU A 78 -32.72 -17.51 14.49
C GLU A 78 -32.29 -16.72 15.74
N CYS A 79 -31.23 -15.92 15.62
CA CYS A 79 -30.74 -15.05 16.69
C CYS A 79 -30.60 -13.64 16.14
N HIS A 80 -31.36 -12.71 16.72
CA HIS A 80 -31.32 -11.30 16.35
C HIS A 80 -30.48 -10.52 17.34
N CYS A 81 -29.45 -9.85 16.84
CA CYS A 81 -28.67 -8.89 17.61
C CYS A 81 -28.56 -7.60 16.81
N SER A 82 -28.91 -6.47 17.44
CA SER A 82 -28.88 -5.16 16.82
C SER A 82 -27.96 -4.24 17.61
N VAL A 83 -27.05 -3.56 16.90
CA VAL A 83 -26.15 -2.58 17.48
C VAL A 83 -26.41 -1.23 16.84
N ASN A 84 -26.82 -0.27 17.66
CA ASN A 84 -27.00 1.10 17.21
C ASN A 84 -25.65 1.82 17.17
N PHE A 85 -25.40 2.53 16.09
CA PHE A 85 -24.26 3.41 15.94
C PHE A 85 -24.70 4.73 15.31
N THR A 86 -23.92 5.77 15.57
CA THR A 86 -24.14 7.12 15.05
C THR A 86 -22.92 7.57 14.26
N LEU A 87 -23.14 8.15 13.09
CA LEU A 87 -22.10 8.80 12.30
C LEU A 87 -22.08 10.27 12.70
N ASN A 88 -20.98 10.71 13.31
CA ASN A 88 -20.83 12.12 13.72
C ASN A 88 -20.48 13.04 12.54
N GLU A 89 -20.03 12.46 11.43
CA GLU A 89 -19.64 13.18 10.22
C GLU A 89 -20.20 12.46 8.98
N ASP A 90 -20.53 13.21 7.93
CA ASP A 90 -21.02 12.67 6.68
C ASP A 90 -19.90 11.96 5.89
N ILE A 91 -20.23 10.86 5.23
CA ILE A 91 -19.33 10.18 4.32
C ILE A 91 -19.24 11.01 3.03
N LEU A 92 -18.23 11.88 2.94
CA LEU A 92 -17.94 12.60 1.70
C LEU A 92 -17.46 11.60 0.64
N VAL A 93 -18.37 11.14 -0.23
CA VAL A 93 -18.04 10.32 -1.39
C VAL A 93 -17.37 11.21 -2.45
N SER A 94 -16.05 11.25 -2.45
CA SER A 94 -15.23 11.97 -3.44
C SER A 94 -15.14 11.24 -4.79
N GLY A 95 -16.26 10.69 -5.28
CA GLY A 95 -16.23 9.76 -6.42
C GLY A 95 -17.55 9.40 -7.10
N CYS A 96 -18.48 10.35 -7.25
CA CYS A 96 -19.46 10.30 -8.33
C CYS A 96 -19.45 11.66 -9.03
N LYS A 97 -18.59 11.80 -10.04
CA LYS A 97 -18.76 12.83 -11.05
C LYS A 97 -19.63 12.22 -12.14
N GLU A 98 -20.84 12.74 -12.30
CA GLU A 98 -21.58 12.61 -13.57
C GLU A 98 -20.76 13.16 -14.74
#